data_AF-A0AAT9R803-F1
#
_entry.id   AF-A0AAT9R803-F1
#
_cell.length_a   1.000
_cell.length_b   1.000
_cell.length_c   1.000
_cell.angle_alpha   90.00
_cell.angle_beta   90.00
_cell.angle_gamma   90.00
#
_symmetry.space_group_name_H-M   'P 1'
#
loop_
_entity.id
_entity.type
_entity.pdbx_description
1 polymer ?
#
loop_
_entity_poly.entity_id
_entity_poly.type
_entity_poly.pdbx_seq_one_letter_code
_entity_poly.pdbx_strand_id
1 'polypeptide(L)'
;MNAIAYQTAATNPAGVIAVLIGGLLIAGALVWSVRLGIKVRRREPGPPRRQEQPTLPESGPVHETRQMREPNEVPRATDEGERLTPHDLQASGSKRGENQKRRRWSPGSSGSFGSGGPGGT
;
A
#
# COMPACT_ATOMS: atom_id res chain seq x y z
N MET A 1 9.79 33.07 -24.98
CA MET A 1 8.41 33.37 -24.52
C MET A 1 8.01 34.68 -25.15
N ASN A 2 7.09 34.65 -26.14
CA ASN A 2 6.90 35.74 -27.09
C ASN A 2 5.91 36.78 -26.54
N ALA A 3 6.43 37.75 -25.76
CA ALA A 3 5.64 38.85 -25.18
C ALA A 3 4.93 39.70 -26.25
N ILE A 4 5.46 39.74 -27.47
CA ILE A 4 4.93 40.55 -28.59
C ILE A 4 3.53 40.07 -29.04
N ALA A 5 3.26 38.76 -29.00
CA ALA A 5 1.97 38.21 -29.40
C ALA A 5 0.81 38.58 -28.45
N TYR A 6 1.11 38.67 -27.14
CA TYR A 6 0.14 39.11 -26.14
C TYR A 6 -0.19 40.60 -26.27
N GLN A 7 0.78 41.42 -26.65
CA GLN A 7 0.60 42.87 -26.79
C GLN A 7 -0.27 43.24 -27.98
N THR A 8 -0.15 42.53 -29.11
CA THR A 8 -0.99 42.77 -30.30
C THR A 8 -2.47 42.39 -30.11
N ALA A 9 -2.77 41.45 -29.22
CA ALA A 9 -4.15 41.06 -28.93
C ALA A 9 -4.89 42.10 -28.07
N ALA A 10 -4.18 42.87 -27.24
CA ALA A 10 -4.79 43.87 -26.35
C ALA A 10 -5.18 45.17 -27.08
N THR A 11 -4.60 45.45 -28.26
CA THR A 11 -4.84 46.69 -29.02
C THR A 11 -5.72 46.49 -30.26
N ASN A 12 -6.06 45.25 -30.63
CA ASN A 12 -6.89 44.92 -31.80
C ASN A 12 -8.12 44.08 -31.40
N PRO A 13 -9.36 44.53 -31.64
CA PRO A 13 -10.59 43.81 -31.25
C PRO A 13 -10.69 42.41 -31.86
N ALA A 14 -10.12 42.18 -33.05
CA ALA A 14 -10.08 40.85 -33.66
C ALA A 14 -9.20 39.87 -32.87
N GLY A 15 -8.11 40.34 -32.27
CA GLY A 15 -7.24 39.54 -31.41
C GLY A 15 -7.95 39.11 -30.13
N VAL A 16 -8.69 40.02 -29.49
CA VAL A 16 -9.50 39.71 -28.30
C VAL A 16 -10.55 38.64 -28.62
N ILE A 17 -11.28 38.79 -29.74
CA ILE A 17 -12.30 37.81 -30.16
C ILE A 17 -11.67 36.44 -30.43
N ALA A 18 -10.52 36.39 -31.11
CA ALA A 18 -9.82 35.14 -31.39
C ALA A 18 -9.39 34.41 -30.10
N VAL A 19 -8.88 35.15 -29.11
CA VAL A 19 -8.51 34.59 -27.80
C VAL A 19 -9.73 34.06 -27.05
N LEU A 20 -10.87 34.78 -27.07
CA LEU A 20 -12.10 34.33 -26.45
C LEU A 20 -12.65 33.04 -27.10
N ILE A 21 -12.66 32.98 -28.43
CA ILE A 21 -13.07 31.76 -29.16
C ILE A 21 -12.12 30.61 -28.83
N GLY A 22 -10.81 30.84 -28.84
CA GLY A 22 -9.81 29.85 -28.47
C GLY A 22 -10.03 29.30 -27.05
N GLY A 23 -10.27 30.19 -26.09
CA GLY A 23 -10.61 29.81 -24.72
C GLY A 23 -11.88 28.98 -24.64
N LEU A 24 -12.93 29.35 -25.37
CA LEU A 24 -14.20 28.62 -25.38
C LEU A 24 -14.05 27.23 -26.02
N LEU A 25 -13.25 27.10 -27.08
CA LEU A 25 -12.95 25.80 -27.70
C LEU A 25 -12.21 24.88 -26.73
N ILE A 26 -11.20 25.39 -26.03
CA ILE A 26 -10.46 24.61 -25.03
C ILE A 26 -11.38 24.20 -23.88
N ALA A 27 -12.17 25.14 -23.34
CA ALA A 27 -13.13 24.85 -22.28
C ALA A 27 -14.17 23.80 -22.73
N GLY A 28 -14.71 23.94 -23.94
CA GLY A 28 -15.65 22.98 -24.53
C GLY A 28 -15.03 21.59 -24.69
N ALA A 29 -13.79 21.50 -25.16
CA ALA A 29 -13.06 20.24 -25.30
C ALA A 29 -12.85 19.55 -23.94
N LEU A 30 -12.51 20.30 -22.88
CA LEU A 30 -12.34 19.76 -21.53
C LEU A 30 -13.67 19.23 -20.96
N VAL A 31 -14.75 19.99 -21.09
CA VAL A 31 -16.09 19.56 -20.66
C VAL A 31 -16.51 18.29 -21.41
N TRP A 32 -16.27 18.24 -22.72
CA TRP A 32 -16.56 17.07 -23.55
C TRP A 32 -15.76 15.84 -23.08
N SER A 33 -14.47 16.01 -22.83
CA SER A 33 -13.59 14.93 -22.36
C SER A 33 -14.09 14.31 -21.06
N VAL A 34 -14.46 15.14 -20.07
CA VAL A 34 -15.02 14.65 -18.80
C VAL A 34 -16.35 13.93 -19.01
N ARG A 35 -17.24 14.47 -19.85
CA ARG A 35 -18.53 13.81 -20.17
C ARG A 35 -18.33 12.47 -20.87
N LEU A 36 -17.35 12.37 -21.77
CA LEU A 36 -17.00 11.13 -22.45
C LEU A 36 -16.50 10.09 -21.44
N GLY A 37 -15.59 10.46 -20.54
CA GLY A 37 -15.10 9.58 -19.48
C GLY A 37 -16.21 9.07 -18.56
N ILE A 38 -17.13 9.95 -18.14
CA ILE A 38 -18.31 9.56 -17.36
C ILE A 38 -19.20 8.59 -18.14
N LYS A 39 -19.41 8.83 -19.44
CA LYS A 39 -20.22 7.95 -20.30
C LYS A 39 -19.60 6.55 -20.43
N VAL A 40 -18.28 6.46 -20.55
CA VAL A 40 -17.55 5.17 -20.60
C VAL A 40 -17.69 4.45 -19.26
N ARG A 41 -17.40 5.11 -18.14
CA ARG A 41 -17.51 4.52 -16.79
C ARG A 41 -18.93 4.02 -16.47
N ARG A 42 -19.97 4.67 -16.99
CA ARG A 42 -21.37 4.22 -16.79
C ARG A 42 -21.72 2.92 -17.51
N ARG A 43 -20.90 2.48 -18.48
CA ARG A 43 -21.08 1.18 -19.16
C ARG A 43 -20.48 0.02 -18.37
N GLU A 44 -19.61 0.31 -17.41
CA GLU A 44 -19.07 -0.69 -16.50
C GLU A 44 -20.11 -1.03 -15.42
N PRO A 45 -20.14 -2.28 -14.94
CA PRO A 45 -20.97 -2.65 -13.80
C PRO A 45 -20.60 -1.76 -12.60
N GLY A 46 -21.62 -1.21 -11.96
CA GLY A 46 -21.42 -0.40 -10.76
C GLY A 46 -20.83 -1.22 -9.61
N PRO A 47 -20.26 -0.56 -8.59
CA PRO A 47 -19.90 -1.24 -7.35
C PRO A 47 -21.10 -2.03 -6.81
N PRO A 48 -20.87 -3.24 -6.26
CA PRO A 48 -21.95 -4.08 -5.76
C PRO A 48 -22.75 -3.33 -4.69
N ARG A 49 -24.07 -3.46 -4.76
CA ARG A 49 -24.98 -2.94 -3.75
C ARG A 49 -24.72 -3.64 -2.41
N ARG A 50 -25.14 -3.02 -1.31
CA ARG A 50 -25.00 -3.64 0.03
C ARG A 50 -25.58 -5.05 0.10
N GLN A 51 -26.68 -5.32 -0.62
CA GLN A 51 -27.31 -6.65 -0.66
C GLN A 51 -26.57 -7.64 -1.58
N GLU A 52 -25.74 -7.15 -2.50
CA GLU A 52 -24.93 -7.97 -3.42
C GLU A 52 -23.54 -8.27 -2.84
N GLN A 53 -23.20 -7.70 -1.68
CA GLN A 53 -21.93 -8.00 -1.04
C GLN A 53 -21.93 -9.45 -0.53
N PRO A 54 -20.79 -10.16 -0.65
CA PRO A 54 -20.65 -11.50 -0.11
C PRO A 54 -21.02 -11.53 1.38
N THR A 55 -22.06 -12.29 1.71
CA THR A 55 -22.42 -12.58 3.10
C THR A 55 -21.62 -13.78 3.59
N LEU A 56 -21.52 -13.94 4.91
CA LEU A 56 -21.02 -15.18 5.49
C LEU A 56 -21.85 -16.36 4.95
N PRO A 57 -21.21 -17.51 4.63
CA PRO A 57 -21.94 -18.71 4.30
C PRO A 57 -22.71 -19.22 5.53
N GLU A 58 -23.75 -20.02 5.30
CA GLU A 58 -24.61 -20.58 6.37
C GLU A 58 -23.81 -21.38 7.41
N SER A 59 -22.70 -21.99 6.99
CA SER A 59 -21.75 -22.70 7.87
C SER A 59 -20.99 -21.79 8.85
N GLY A 60 -21.15 -20.46 8.75
CA GLY A 60 -20.43 -19.47 9.54
C GLY A 60 -19.14 -18.97 8.87
N PRO A 61 -18.40 -18.05 9.52
CA PRO A 61 -17.19 -17.49 8.95
C PRO A 61 -16.14 -18.58 8.68
N VAL A 62 -15.59 -18.58 7.46
CA VAL A 62 -14.41 -19.40 7.15
C VAL A 62 -13.23 -18.82 7.92
N HIS A 63 -12.84 -19.50 9.00
CA HIS A 63 -11.68 -19.10 9.78
C HIS A 63 -10.39 -19.48 9.05
N GLU A 64 -9.39 -18.61 9.13
CA GLU A 64 -8.04 -18.93 8.71
C GLU A 64 -7.49 -20.10 9.54
N THR A 65 -6.97 -21.14 8.88
CA THR A 65 -6.25 -22.21 9.58
C THR A 65 -4.82 -21.74 9.81
N ARG A 66 -4.50 -21.40 11.06
CA ARG A 66 -3.16 -20.97 11.46
C ARG A 66 -2.48 -22.07 12.28
N GLN A 67 -1.23 -22.39 11.92
CA GLN A 67 -0.39 -23.32 12.68
C GLN A 67 0.83 -22.59 13.23
N MET A 68 1.09 -22.75 14.53
CA MET A 68 2.32 -22.27 15.17
C MET A 68 3.39 -23.35 15.07
N ARG A 69 4.59 -22.98 14.59
CA ARG A 69 5.75 -23.86 14.53
C ARG A 69 6.62 -23.70 15.77
N GLU A 70 7.28 -24.78 16.15
CA GLU A 70 8.27 -24.77 17.22
C GLU A 70 9.47 -23.90 16.79
N PRO A 71 9.93 -22.94 17.62
CA PRO A 71 11.18 -22.24 17.37
C PRO A 71 12.34 -23.23 17.37
N ASN A 72 13.30 -23.06 16.47
CA ASN A 72 14.54 -23.84 16.54
C ASN A 72 15.40 -23.31 17.71
N GLU A 73 15.82 -24.22 18.59
CA GLU A 73 16.76 -23.89 19.66
C GLU A 73 18.13 -23.55 19.06
N VAL A 74 18.71 -22.45 19.52
CA VAL A 74 20.06 -22.03 19.11
C VAL A 74 21.07 -22.51 20.16
N PRO A 75 22.12 -23.26 19.76
CA PRO A 75 23.20 -23.61 20.67
C PRO A 75 23.79 -22.37 21.35
N ARG A 76 24.04 -22.45 22.67
CA ARG A 76 24.77 -21.40 23.39
C ARG A 76 26.27 -21.64 23.18
N ALA A 77 26.90 -20.78 22.39
CA ALA A 77 28.34 -20.82 22.16
C ALA A 77 29.09 -20.61 23.48
N THR A 78 30.02 -21.52 23.83
CA THR A 78 30.93 -21.32 24.97
C THR A 78 32.18 -20.54 24.58
N ASP A 79 32.60 -20.63 23.32
CA ASP A 79 33.79 -19.98 22.76
C ASP A 79 33.48 -19.18 21.48
N GLU A 80 34.42 -18.34 21.02
CA GLU A 80 34.21 -17.47 19.84
C GLU A 80 34.01 -18.23 18.52
N GLY A 81 34.51 -19.46 18.41
CA GLY A 81 34.39 -20.31 17.22
C GLY A 81 33.02 -21.00 17.04
N GLU A 82 32.19 -21.04 18.08
CA GLU A 82 30.84 -21.62 18.05
C GLU A 82 29.74 -20.60 17.74
N ARG A 83 30.11 -19.35 17.47
CA ARG A 83 29.17 -18.28 17.19
C ARG A 83 28.52 -18.48 15.82
N LEU A 84 27.22 -18.81 15.84
CA LEU A 84 26.40 -18.88 14.64
C LEU A 84 26.19 -17.49 14.02
N THR A 85 26.43 -17.35 12.73
CA THR A 85 26.09 -16.14 11.98
C THR A 85 24.64 -16.21 11.49
N PRO A 86 24.00 -15.08 11.12
CA PRO A 86 22.61 -15.08 10.67
C PRO A 86 22.30 -16.02 9.50
N HIS A 87 23.30 -16.29 8.63
CA HIS A 87 23.16 -17.19 7.50
C HIS A 87 23.24 -18.68 7.90
N ASP A 88 23.83 -18.97 9.05
CA ASP A 88 23.91 -20.32 9.62
C ASP A 88 22.61 -20.68 10.39
N LEU A 89 21.76 -19.69 10.67
CA LEU A 89 20.48 -19.89 11.34
C LEU A 89 19.39 -20.29 10.34
N GLN A 90 18.69 -21.39 10.63
CA GLN A 90 17.53 -21.78 9.85
C GLN A 90 16.36 -20.82 10.11
N ALA A 91 15.84 -20.20 9.05
CA ALA A 91 14.87 -19.11 9.14
C ALA A 91 13.52 -19.47 9.80
N SER A 92 13.15 -20.75 9.86
CA SER A 92 11.93 -21.19 10.55
C SER A 92 12.05 -22.63 11.01
N GLY A 93 11.43 -22.96 12.14
CA GLY A 93 11.32 -24.34 12.58
C GLY A 93 10.39 -25.15 11.67
N SER A 94 10.70 -26.43 11.52
CA SER A 94 9.97 -27.38 10.67
C SER A 94 8.89 -28.16 11.43
N LYS A 95 8.95 -28.16 12.76
CA LYS A 95 8.06 -28.93 13.63
C LYS A 95 6.85 -28.13 14.06
N ARG A 96 5.72 -28.82 14.24
CA ARG A 96 4.52 -28.26 14.84
C ARG A 96 4.78 -28.01 16.32
N GLY A 97 4.63 -26.76 16.78
CA GLY A 97 4.80 -26.46 18.20
C GLY A 97 3.65 -27.01 19.05
N GLU A 98 3.91 -27.36 20.30
CA GLU A 98 2.87 -27.85 21.21
C GLU A 98 1.82 -26.77 21.50
N ASN A 99 2.26 -25.52 21.65
CA ASN A 99 1.38 -24.38 21.88
C ASN A 99 0.95 -23.73 20.54
N GLN A 100 -0.30 -23.99 20.15
CA GLN A 100 -0.92 -23.42 18.95
C GLN A 100 -1.60 -22.06 19.18
N LYS A 101 -1.59 -21.54 20.41
CA LYS A 101 -2.17 -20.22 20.71
C LYS A 101 -1.27 -19.12 20.17
N ARG A 102 -1.85 -18.14 19.47
CA ARG A 102 -1.14 -16.93 19.03
C ARG A 102 -0.54 -16.24 20.25
N ARG A 103 0.80 -16.14 20.31
CA ARG A 103 1.48 -15.35 21.36
C ARG A 103 0.97 -13.91 21.28
N ARG A 104 0.44 -13.42 22.40
CA ARG A 104 0.19 -11.99 22.59
C ARG A 104 1.41 -11.40 23.26
N TRP A 105 1.78 -10.19 22.86
CA TRP A 105 2.85 -9.46 23.52
C TRP A 105 2.49 -9.27 25.00
N SER A 106 3.40 -9.67 25.88
CA SER A 106 3.35 -9.34 27.31
C SER A 106 4.63 -8.59 27.69
N PRO A 107 4.59 -7.70 28.69
CA PRO A 107 5.80 -7.08 29.24
C PRO A 107 6.84 -8.16 29.57
N GLY A 108 8.08 -7.97 29.12
CA GLY A 108 9.19 -8.93 29.30
C GLY A 108 9.23 -10.12 28.33
N SER A 109 8.30 -10.25 27.38
CA SER A 109 8.26 -11.38 26.42
C SER A 109 8.94 -11.12 25.07
N SER A 110 9.49 -9.93 24.84
CA SER A 110 10.24 -9.62 23.62
C SER A 110 11.58 -10.38 23.65
N GLY A 111 11.84 -11.17 22.60
CA GLY A 111 13.18 -11.66 22.31
C GLY A 111 14.14 -10.46 22.22
N SER A 112 15.30 -10.62 22.83
CA SER A 112 16.41 -9.66 22.80
C SER A 112 16.86 -9.46 21.35
N PHE A 113 16.21 -8.56 20.62
CA PHE A 113 16.72 -8.04 19.37
C PHE A 113 17.34 -6.68 19.68
N GLY A 114 18.66 -6.68 19.88
CA GLY A 114 19.49 -5.47 19.80
C GLY A 114 19.57 -4.60 21.06
N SER A 115 20.06 -5.14 22.19
CA SER A 115 20.71 -4.30 23.22
C SER A 115 22.17 -4.06 22.86
N GLY A 116 22.42 -3.40 21.73
CA GLY A 116 23.74 -2.87 21.36
C GLY A 116 23.87 -1.43 21.85
N GLY A 117 23.94 -1.23 23.16
CA GLY A 117 24.30 0.06 23.77
C GLY A 117 25.71 -0.03 24.33
N PRO A 118 26.60 0.97 24.11
CA PRO A 118 27.97 0.90 24.57
C PRO A 118 28.01 0.82 26.10
N GLY A 119 28.82 -0.10 26.62
CA GLY A 119 29.03 -0.26 28.06
C GLY A 119 29.46 1.05 28.69
N GLY A 120 28.67 1.52 29.65
CA GLY A 120 29.02 2.62 30.54
C GLY A 120 29.64 2.03 31.81
N THR A 121 30.83 2.53 32.11
CA THR A 121 31.72 2.27 33.27
C THR A 121 31.05 2.17 34.61
#